data_AF-A0A7S4HDQ0-F1
#
_entry.id   AF-A0A7S4HDQ0-F1
#
_cell.length_a   1.000
_cell.length_b   1.000
_cell.length_c   1.000
_cell.angle_alpha   90.00
_cell.angle_beta   90.00
_cell.angle_gamma   90.00
#
_symmetry.space_group_name_H-M   'P 1'
#
loop_
_entity.id
_entity.type
_entity.pdbx_description
1 polymer ?
#
loop_
_entity_poly.entity_id
_entity_poly.type
_entity_poly.pdbx_seq_one_letter_code
_entity_poly.pdbx_strand_id
1 'polypeptide(L)'
;PRELLRMGSAYELVAMGKCTLTELKDHIPLGNLRRSGFSLDELRAAGYDFVALGAAGYPLAMLSAAGASVTDLRAARFSAREIRESGYSAYQIMQGGFKLEQLVEAGISADQCRQAGFSAKQMAESKFFDLV
;
A
#
# COMPACT_ATOMS: atom_id res chain seq x y z
N PRO A 1 -29.50 0.53 -9.64
CA PRO A 1 -28.21 -0.08 -9.21
C PRO A 1 -28.10 -1.61 -9.38
N ARG A 2 -29.16 -2.41 -9.17
CA ARG A 2 -29.12 -3.88 -9.33
C ARG A 2 -29.16 -4.40 -10.78
N GLU A 3 -29.55 -3.56 -11.74
CA GLU A 3 -29.60 -3.96 -13.16
C GLU A 3 -28.24 -3.90 -13.86
N LEU A 4 -27.31 -3.06 -13.41
CA LEU A 4 -25.97 -2.94 -14.00
C LEU A 4 -25.14 -4.23 -13.81
N LEU A 5 -25.29 -4.90 -12.66
CA LEU A 5 -24.63 -6.18 -12.37
C LEU A 5 -25.28 -7.38 -13.10
N ARG A 6 -26.47 -7.21 -13.71
CA ARG A 6 -27.10 -8.25 -14.55
C ARG A 6 -26.59 -8.23 -15.99
N MET A 7 -25.89 -7.17 -16.42
CA MET A 7 -25.54 -6.95 -17.83
C MET A 7 -24.06 -7.22 -18.18
N GLY A 8 -23.23 -7.61 -17.22
CA GLY A 8 -21.81 -7.90 -17.46
C GLY A 8 -20.96 -7.58 -16.23
N SER A 9 -19.67 -7.94 -16.28
CA SER A 9 -18.70 -7.52 -15.27
C SER A 9 -18.56 -5.98 -15.26
N ALA A 10 -18.13 -5.39 -14.13
CA ALA A 10 -17.88 -3.94 -14.08
C ALA A 10 -16.84 -3.50 -15.13
N TYR A 11 -15.94 -4.43 -15.50
CA TYR A 11 -14.97 -4.26 -16.59
C TYR A 11 -15.62 -4.01 -17.94
N GLU A 12 -16.65 -4.79 -18.31
CA GLU A 12 -17.35 -4.61 -19.57
C GLU A 12 -18.11 -3.28 -19.64
N LEU A 13 -18.67 -2.79 -18.54
CA LEU A 13 -19.37 -1.51 -18.52
C LEU A 13 -18.40 -0.34 -18.77
N VAL A 14 -17.19 -0.39 -18.20
CA VAL A 14 -16.15 0.61 -18.45
C VAL A 14 -15.60 0.47 -19.87
N ALA A 15 -15.34 -0.75 -20.34
CA ALA A 15 -14.86 -1.01 -21.69
C ALA A 15 -15.88 -0.58 -22.77
N MET A 16 -17.18 -0.69 -22.50
CA MET A 16 -18.26 -0.19 -23.36
C MET A 16 -18.49 1.32 -23.23
N GLY A 17 -17.74 2.04 -22.37
CA GLY A 17 -17.90 3.47 -22.13
C GLY A 17 -19.22 3.85 -21.46
N LYS A 18 -19.91 2.90 -20.83
CA LYS A 18 -21.22 3.12 -20.17
C LYS A 18 -21.08 3.79 -18.81
N CYS A 19 -19.97 3.58 -18.12
CA CYS A 19 -19.66 4.18 -16.83
C CYS A 19 -18.16 4.43 -16.73
N THR A 20 -17.76 5.44 -15.96
CA THR A 20 -16.33 5.68 -15.66
C THR A 20 -15.92 4.98 -14.36
N LEU A 21 -14.63 4.65 -14.22
CA LEU A 21 -14.09 4.10 -12.97
C LEU A 21 -14.30 5.05 -11.77
N THR A 22 -14.32 6.36 -12.00
CA THR A 22 -14.70 7.38 -11.01
C THR A 22 -16.13 7.26 -10.50
N GLU A 23 -17.10 6.94 -11.37
CA GLU A 23 -18.48 6.68 -10.93
C GLU A 23 -18.59 5.34 -10.20
N LEU A 24 -17.80 4.35 -10.63
CA LEU A 24 -17.74 3.06 -9.94
C LEU A 24 -17.12 3.21 -8.55
N LYS A 25 -16.21 4.17 -8.31
CA LYS A 25 -15.66 4.48 -6.97
C LYS A 25 -16.74 4.79 -5.94
N ASP A 26 -17.82 5.45 -6.36
CA ASP A 26 -18.90 5.88 -5.46
C ASP A 26 -19.87 4.74 -5.12
N HIS A 27 -20.03 3.78 -6.05
CA HIS A 27 -21.04 2.73 -5.95
C HIS A 27 -20.49 1.32 -5.71
N ILE A 28 -19.23 1.07 -6.06
CA ILE A 28 -18.60 -0.25 -6.02
C ILE A 28 -17.31 -0.17 -5.20
N PRO A 29 -17.18 -1.00 -4.14
CA PRO A 29 -15.94 -1.07 -3.40
C PRO A 29 -14.82 -1.59 -4.29
N LEU A 30 -13.62 -1.05 -4.10
CA LEU A 30 -12.44 -1.31 -4.93
C LEU A 30 -12.06 -2.81 -4.97
N GLY A 31 -12.39 -3.58 -3.93
CA GLY A 31 -12.27 -5.04 -3.92
C GLY A 31 -13.10 -5.76 -5.00
N ASN A 32 -14.28 -5.23 -5.36
CA ASN A 32 -15.09 -5.75 -6.47
C ASN A 32 -14.53 -5.36 -7.84
N LEU A 33 -13.91 -4.18 -7.97
CA LEU A 33 -13.22 -3.78 -9.19
C LEU A 33 -12.03 -4.69 -9.46
N ARG A 34 -11.21 -4.96 -8.44
CA ARG A 34 -10.14 -5.95 -8.54
C ARG A 34 -10.66 -7.32 -8.99
N ARG A 35 -11.78 -7.78 -8.42
CA ARG A 35 -12.44 -9.04 -8.84
C ARG A 35 -12.96 -9.01 -10.28
N SER A 36 -13.26 -7.84 -10.81
CA SER A 36 -13.70 -7.66 -12.19
C SER A 36 -12.53 -7.71 -13.19
N GLY A 37 -11.28 -7.75 -12.70
CA GLY A 37 -10.09 -7.88 -13.56
C GLY A 37 -9.40 -6.56 -13.89
N PHE A 38 -9.79 -5.43 -13.28
CA PHE A 38 -9.09 -4.16 -13.48
C PHE A 38 -7.65 -4.26 -12.99
N SER A 39 -6.73 -3.67 -13.76
CA SER A 39 -5.32 -3.57 -13.38
C SER A 39 -5.07 -2.34 -12.51
N LEU A 40 -3.96 -2.38 -11.74
CA LEU A 40 -3.58 -1.25 -10.90
C LEU A 40 -3.39 0.04 -11.71
N ASP A 41 -2.82 -0.06 -12.91
CA ASP A 41 -2.60 1.08 -13.80
C ASP A 41 -3.92 1.74 -14.24
N GLU A 42 -4.93 0.94 -14.58
CA GLU A 42 -6.26 1.45 -14.94
C GLU A 42 -6.92 2.19 -13.77
N LEU A 43 -6.79 1.64 -12.56
CA LEU A 43 -7.31 2.29 -11.36
C LEU A 43 -6.50 3.56 -11.03
N ARG A 44 -5.19 3.57 -11.27
CA ARG A 44 -4.36 4.77 -11.12
C ARG A 44 -4.77 5.86 -12.12
N ALA A 45 -4.99 5.49 -13.38
CA ALA A 45 -5.48 6.39 -14.42
C ALA A 45 -6.87 6.96 -14.06
N ALA A 46 -7.69 6.19 -13.35
CA ALA A 46 -8.98 6.63 -12.82
C ALA A 46 -8.90 7.48 -11.53
N GLY A 47 -7.72 7.75 -10.98
CA GLY A 47 -7.57 8.58 -9.79
C GLY A 47 -7.83 7.84 -8.48
N TYR A 48 -7.55 6.54 -8.42
CA TYR A 48 -7.52 5.81 -7.15
C TYR A 48 -6.17 5.98 -6.44
N ASP A 49 -6.25 6.23 -5.13
CA ASP A 49 -5.09 6.31 -4.24
C ASP A 49 -4.51 4.94 -3.92
N PHE A 50 -3.20 4.91 -3.65
CA PHE A 50 -2.49 3.69 -3.24
C PHE A 50 -3.06 3.08 -1.96
N VAL A 51 -3.57 3.90 -1.04
CA VAL A 51 -4.25 3.45 0.18
C VAL A 51 -5.46 2.60 -0.15
N ALA A 52 -6.29 3.06 -1.09
CA ALA A 52 -7.50 2.36 -1.50
C ALA A 52 -7.16 1.07 -2.27
N LEU A 53 -6.12 1.11 -3.10
CA LEU A 53 -5.60 -0.07 -3.80
C LEU A 53 -5.07 -1.13 -2.82
N GLY A 54 -4.27 -0.73 -1.83
CA GLY A 54 -3.81 -1.65 -0.79
C GLY A 54 -4.96 -2.23 0.03
N ALA A 55 -5.97 -1.42 0.39
CA ALA A 55 -7.18 -1.90 1.06
C ALA A 55 -8.01 -2.89 0.22
N ALA A 56 -7.94 -2.82 -1.11
CA ALA A 56 -8.52 -3.82 -2.01
C ALA A 56 -7.69 -5.11 -2.14
N GLY A 57 -6.55 -5.17 -1.45
CA GLY A 57 -5.65 -6.32 -1.39
C GLY A 57 -4.69 -6.42 -2.57
N TYR A 58 -4.39 -5.31 -3.26
CA TYR A 58 -3.30 -5.31 -4.23
C TYR A 58 -1.97 -5.62 -3.54
N PRO A 59 -1.10 -6.44 -4.17
CA PRO A 59 0.18 -6.78 -3.57
C PRO A 59 1.06 -5.53 -3.49
N LEU A 60 1.77 -5.42 -2.37
CA LEU A 60 2.66 -4.29 -2.11
C LEU A 60 3.74 -4.12 -3.18
N ALA A 61 4.23 -5.21 -3.78
CA ALA A 61 5.16 -5.16 -4.91
C ALA A 61 4.62 -4.40 -6.13
N MET A 62 3.31 -4.45 -6.39
CA MET A 62 2.70 -3.65 -7.47
C MET A 62 2.53 -2.20 -7.06
N LEU A 63 2.12 -1.93 -5.81
CA LEU A 63 1.99 -0.58 -5.29
C LEU A 63 3.34 0.14 -5.31
N SER A 64 4.41 -0.54 -4.90
CA SER A 64 5.77 -0.02 -4.91
C SER A 64 6.28 0.22 -6.32
N ALA A 65 6.05 -0.71 -7.24
CA ALA A 65 6.41 -0.55 -8.65
C ALA A 65 5.69 0.65 -9.29
N ALA A 66 4.48 0.95 -8.84
CA ALA A 66 3.71 2.11 -9.25
C ALA A 66 4.11 3.43 -8.54
N GLY A 67 5.08 3.38 -7.62
CA GLY A 67 5.60 4.56 -6.93
C GLY A 67 4.81 4.98 -5.69
N ALA A 68 4.18 4.05 -4.98
CA ALA A 68 3.51 4.34 -3.71
C ALA A 68 4.49 4.94 -2.69
N SER A 69 4.04 5.86 -1.84
CA SER A 69 4.86 6.32 -0.72
C SER A 69 4.72 5.37 0.47
N VAL A 70 5.73 5.31 1.33
CA VAL A 70 5.66 4.51 2.57
C VAL A 70 4.44 4.89 3.41
N THR A 71 4.09 6.17 3.46
CA THR A 71 2.92 6.67 4.17
C THR A 71 1.62 6.06 3.65
N ASP A 72 1.50 5.90 2.31
CA ASP A 72 0.36 5.24 1.69
C ASP A 72 0.33 3.75 2.02
N LEU A 73 1.48 3.08 1.95
CA LEU A 73 1.60 1.66 2.27
C LEU A 73 1.24 1.39 3.74
N ARG A 74 1.66 2.29 4.64
CA ARG A 74 1.27 2.25 6.05
C ARG A 74 -0.23 2.42 6.23
N ALA A 75 -0.84 3.38 5.54
CA ALA A 75 -2.28 3.60 5.58
C ALA A 75 -3.05 2.40 4.99
N ALA A 76 -2.47 1.73 4.00
CA ALA A 76 -2.92 0.46 3.44
C ALA A 76 -2.67 -0.76 4.35
N ARG A 77 -2.23 -0.57 5.60
CA ARG A 77 -2.00 -1.62 6.62
C ARG A 77 -0.83 -2.57 6.31
N PHE A 78 0.10 -2.19 5.44
CA PHE A 78 1.32 -2.96 5.25
C PHE A 78 2.32 -2.76 6.38
N SER A 79 3.07 -3.81 6.67
CA SER A 79 4.11 -3.81 7.69
C SER A 79 5.43 -3.26 7.15
N ALA A 80 6.27 -2.70 8.03
CA ALA A 80 7.60 -2.20 7.66
C ALA A 80 8.46 -3.27 6.98
N ARG A 81 8.27 -4.54 7.36
CA ARG A 81 8.94 -5.70 6.74
C ARG A 81 8.59 -5.83 5.27
N GLU A 82 7.31 -5.85 4.95
CA GLU A 82 6.83 -5.98 3.57
C GLU A 82 7.34 -4.81 2.72
N ILE A 83 7.24 -3.58 3.26
CA ILE A 83 7.74 -2.37 2.61
C ILE A 83 9.26 -2.44 2.37
N ARG A 84 10.03 -3.02 3.29
CA ARG A 84 11.45 -3.26 3.08
C ARG A 84 11.70 -4.29 1.97
N GLU A 85 10.92 -5.37 1.95
CA GLU A 85 11.03 -6.43 0.96
C GLU A 85 10.67 -5.94 -0.46
N SER A 86 9.88 -4.87 -0.62
CA SER A 86 9.67 -4.23 -1.92
C SER A 86 10.77 -3.26 -2.36
N GLY A 87 11.81 -3.07 -1.54
CA GLY A 87 12.99 -2.29 -1.91
C GLY A 87 13.05 -0.87 -1.33
N TYR A 88 12.19 -0.52 -0.38
CA TYR A 88 12.33 0.77 0.32
C TYR A 88 13.47 0.75 1.32
N SER A 89 14.20 1.85 1.40
CA SER A 89 15.26 2.05 2.38
C SER A 89 14.69 2.32 3.78
N ALA A 90 15.46 2.01 4.82
CA ALA A 90 15.09 2.30 6.21
C ALA A 90 14.74 3.77 6.44
N TYR A 91 15.44 4.68 5.75
CA TYR A 91 15.15 6.11 5.76
C TYR A 91 13.74 6.43 5.22
N GLN A 92 13.36 5.85 4.09
CA GLN A 92 12.01 6.04 3.54
C GLN A 92 10.93 5.44 4.47
N ILE A 93 11.21 4.27 5.05
CA ILE A 93 10.29 3.63 5.99
C ILE A 93 10.09 4.52 7.23
N MET A 94 11.16 5.12 7.74
CA MET A 94 11.10 6.10 8.82
C MET A 94 10.30 7.35 8.42
N GLN A 95 10.53 7.90 7.23
CA GLN A 95 9.79 9.05 6.70
C GLN A 95 8.27 8.79 6.63
N GLY A 96 7.85 7.54 6.42
CA GLY A 96 6.43 7.14 6.50
C GLY A 96 5.86 7.04 7.93
N GLY A 97 6.67 7.36 8.94
CA GLY A 97 6.28 7.43 10.35
C GLY A 97 6.21 6.08 11.06
N PHE A 98 6.92 5.06 10.55
CA PHE A 98 7.07 3.81 11.28
C PHE A 98 7.90 3.98 12.54
N LYS A 99 7.45 3.32 13.62
CA LYS A 99 8.19 3.29 14.89
C LYS A 99 9.37 2.34 14.79
N LEU A 100 10.38 2.59 15.62
CA LEU A 100 11.58 1.79 15.62
C LEU A 100 11.31 0.30 15.93
N GLU A 101 10.38 -0.01 16.84
CA GLU A 101 9.92 -1.38 17.11
C GLU A 101 9.55 -2.14 15.82
N GLN A 102 8.77 -1.50 14.94
CA GLN A 102 8.34 -2.07 13.66
C GLN A 102 9.50 -2.23 12.67
N LEU A 103 10.50 -1.34 12.74
CA LEU A 103 11.72 -1.44 11.93
C LEU A 103 12.58 -2.62 12.41
N VAL A 104 12.65 -2.86 13.72
CA VAL A 104 13.33 -4.04 14.30
C VAL A 104 12.64 -5.32 13.83
N GLU A 105 11.31 -5.38 13.92
CA GLU A 105 10.52 -6.51 13.42
C GLU A 105 10.68 -6.72 11.91
N ALA A 106 10.94 -5.64 11.16
CA ALA A 106 11.28 -5.70 9.74
C ALA A 106 12.69 -6.25 9.45
N GLY A 107 13.51 -6.47 10.48
CA GLY A 107 14.91 -6.88 10.36
C GLY A 107 15.83 -5.75 9.92
N ILE A 108 15.46 -4.49 10.20
CA ILE A 108 16.33 -3.34 9.94
C ILE A 108 17.37 -3.25 11.04
N SER A 109 18.64 -3.32 10.66
CA SER A 109 19.77 -3.25 11.59
C SER A 109 19.88 -1.88 12.26
N ALA A 110 20.47 -1.83 13.46
CA ALA A 110 20.72 -0.58 14.19
C ALA A 110 21.49 0.45 13.36
N ASP A 111 22.43 -0.03 12.52
CA ASP A 111 23.19 0.85 11.63
C ASP A 111 22.28 1.55 10.60
N GLN A 112 21.38 0.80 9.96
CA GLN A 112 20.38 1.34 9.04
C GLN A 112 19.40 2.29 9.74
N CYS A 113 19.01 2.00 10.98
CA CYS A 113 18.20 2.92 11.78
C CYS A 113 18.98 4.20 12.12
N ARG A 114 20.30 4.12 12.34
CA ARG A 114 21.15 5.29 12.63
C ARG A 114 21.26 6.15 11.40
N GLN A 115 21.49 5.53 10.24
CA GLN A 115 21.48 6.20 8.94
C GLN A 115 20.12 6.81 8.62
N ALA A 116 19.02 6.18 9.06
CA ALA A 116 17.68 6.73 8.91
C ALA A 116 17.48 8.00 9.76
N GLY A 117 18.23 8.17 10.85
CA GLY A 117 18.15 9.34 11.75
C GLY A 117 17.66 9.02 13.16
N PHE A 118 17.53 7.74 13.53
CA PHE A 118 17.21 7.38 14.91
C PHE A 118 18.42 7.58 15.82
N SER A 119 18.16 8.14 16.99
CA SER A 119 19.18 8.28 18.02
C SER A 119 19.42 6.95 18.74
N ALA A 120 20.65 6.74 19.21
CA ALA A 120 21.01 5.54 19.99
C ALA A 120 20.08 5.32 21.21
N LYS A 121 19.58 6.41 21.81
CA LYS A 121 18.60 6.37 22.89
C LYS A 121 17.27 5.74 22.47
N GLN A 122 16.74 6.12 21.31
CA GLN A 122 15.50 5.54 20.75
C GLN A 122 15.67 4.05 20.44
N MET A 123 16.88 3.64 20.05
CA MET A 123 17.23 2.23 19.82
C MET A 123 17.35 1.40 21.08
N ALA A 124 17.84 1.99 22.16
CA ALA A 124 17.86 1.33 23.46
C ALA A 124 16.45 1.20 24.05
N GLU A 125 15.55 2.14 23.76
CA GLU A 125 14.16 2.10 24.23
C GLU A 125 13.27 1.14 23.45
N SER A 126 13.54 0.95 22.16
CA SER A 126 12.91 -0.15 21.43
C SER A 126 13.56 -1.44 21.83
N LYS A 127 12.80 -2.54 21.88
CA LYS A 127 13.25 -3.90 22.25
C LYS A 127 14.36 -4.49 21.35
N PHE A 128 15.06 -3.67 20.57
CA PHE A 128 16.22 -3.99 19.76
C PHE A 128 17.30 -4.75 20.53
N PHE A 129 17.54 -4.38 21.80
CA PHE A 129 18.53 -5.06 22.66
C PHE A 129 18.01 -6.31 23.36
N ASP A 130 16.69 -6.54 23.39
CA ASP A 130 16.08 -7.70 24.07
C ASP A 130 16.05 -8.96 23.16
N LEU A 131 16.33 -8.77 21.87
CA LEU A 131 16.28 -9.80 20.81
C LEU A 131 17.67 -10.31 20.37
N VAL A 132 18.76 -9.88 21.02
CA VAL A 132 20.15 -10.29 20.73
C VAL A 132 20.72 -11.11 21.88
#